data_AF-A0A0Q6FYI9-F1
#
_entry.id   AF-A0A0Q6FYI9-F1
#
_cell.length_a   1.000
_cell.length_b   1.000
_cell.length_c   1.000
_cell.angle_alpha   90.00
_cell.angle_beta   90.00
_cell.angle_gamma   90.00
#
_symmetry.space_group_name_H-M   'P 1'
#
loop_
_entity.id
_entity.type
_entity.pdbx_description
1 polymer ?
#
loop_
_entity_poly.entity_id
_entity_poly.type
_entity_poly.pdbx_seq_one_letter_code
_entity_poly.pdbx_strand_id
1 'polypeptide(L)'
;MSYSPWKDAEVRHPHLDIERCDIAPARGVWVRSENMILIDENLDRPWRRATLAHELAHVDLGHVSLVEGYFARRVEREADMLAARRLLGNVDVIADAVAAYPGDTAAVADQLDVPVEVLVRRVEKMHPRDRAKIEARVLRSAG
;
A
#
# COMPACT_ATOMS: atom_id res chain seq x y z
N MET A 1 -6.80 -10.56 10.93
CA MET A 1 -5.80 -9.51 11.27
C MET A 1 -5.49 -8.71 10.02
N SER A 2 -5.45 -7.38 10.11
CA SER A 2 -5.00 -6.51 9.01
C SER A 2 -3.49 -6.67 8.80
N TYR A 3 -3.02 -6.62 7.56
CA TYR A 3 -1.60 -6.72 7.21
C TYR A 3 -0.78 -5.64 7.94
N SER A 4 0.43 -5.94 8.43
CA SER A 4 1.32 -4.94 9.03
C SER A 4 2.67 -4.99 8.33
N PRO A 5 3.08 -3.92 7.61
CA PRO A 5 4.36 -3.89 6.91
C PRO A 5 5.55 -4.11 7.86
N TRP A 6 5.51 -3.59 9.08
CA TRP A 6 6.58 -3.79 10.08
C TRP A 6 6.70 -5.25 10.50
N LYS A 7 5.58 -5.90 10.83
CA LYS A 7 5.60 -7.32 11.23
C LYS A 7 6.02 -8.21 10.07
N ASP A 8 5.60 -7.83 8.86
CA ASP A 8 5.96 -8.52 7.64
C ASP A 8 7.46 -8.41 7.33
N ALA A 9 8.05 -7.23 7.51
CA ALA A 9 9.49 -7.03 7.43
C ALA A 9 10.24 -7.85 8.50
N GLU A 10 9.82 -7.77 9.76
CA GLU A 10 10.43 -8.52 10.87
C GLU A 10 10.46 -10.03 10.60
N VAL A 11 9.39 -10.59 10.02
CA VAL A 11 9.27 -12.02 9.77
C VAL A 11 9.99 -12.46 8.50
N ARG A 12 9.82 -11.72 7.39
CA ARG A 12 10.30 -12.16 6.06
C ARG A 12 11.66 -11.61 5.71
N HIS A 13 12.02 -10.46 6.28
CA HIS A 13 13.22 -9.70 6.00
C HIS A 13 13.94 -9.27 7.28
N PRO A 14 14.28 -10.20 8.20
CA PRO A 14 14.87 -9.86 9.51
C PRO A 14 16.27 -9.23 9.42
N HIS A 15 16.86 -9.17 8.22
CA HIS A 15 18.14 -8.56 7.93
C HIS A 15 18.01 -7.12 7.42
N LEU A 16 16.78 -6.63 7.20
CA LEU A 16 16.55 -5.26 6.78
C LEU A 16 16.42 -4.34 8.00
N ASP A 17 17.26 -3.30 8.03
CA ASP A 17 17.08 -2.19 8.95
C ASP A 17 16.03 -1.22 8.40
N ILE A 18 15.09 -0.78 9.24
CA ILE A 18 14.07 0.20 8.86
C ILE A 18 14.26 1.44 9.72
N GLU A 19 14.69 2.52 9.09
CA GLU A 19 14.96 3.79 9.77
C GLU A 19 14.03 4.90 9.30
N ARG A 20 13.88 5.91 10.15
CA ARG A 20 13.16 7.14 9.83
C ARG A 20 14.12 8.31 9.95
N CYS A 21 14.17 9.13 8.92
CA CYS A 21 14.98 10.34 8.88
C CYS A 21 14.40 11.31 7.84
N ASP A 22 14.84 12.57 7.83
CA ASP A 22 14.48 13.51 6.79
C ASP A 22 15.14 13.10 5.46
N ILE A 23 14.33 12.61 4.53
CA ILE A 23 14.74 12.21 3.18
C ILE A 23 13.91 12.94 2.12
N ALA A 24 13.24 14.02 2.51
CA ALA A 24 12.45 14.82 1.59
C ALA A 24 13.29 15.25 0.37
N PRO A 25 12.71 15.27 -0.84
CA PRO A 25 11.30 15.08 -1.15
C PRO A 25 10.87 13.61 -1.36
N ALA A 26 11.76 12.63 -1.14
CA ALA A 26 11.38 11.22 -1.21
C ALA A 26 10.50 10.83 -0.01
N ARG A 27 9.63 9.84 -0.19
CA ARG A 27 8.81 9.29 0.90
C ARG A 27 9.47 8.09 1.56
N GLY A 28 10.15 7.28 0.76
CA GLY A 28 10.88 6.10 1.19
C GLY A 28 11.90 5.71 0.12
N VAL A 29 12.89 4.94 0.54
CA VAL A 29 13.86 4.32 -0.37
C VAL A 29 14.41 3.04 0.23
N TRP A 30 14.39 1.97 -0.56
CA TRP A 30 15.20 0.79 -0.28
C TRP A 30 16.64 0.98 -0.78
N VAL A 31 17.60 0.98 0.15
CA VAL A 31 19.04 1.04 -0.09
C VAL A 31 19.62 -0.37 -0.02
N ARG A 32 19.72 -1.02 -1.18
CA ARG A 32 20.15 -2.42 -1.29
C ARG A 32 21.56 -2.69 -0.75
N SER A 33 22.51 -1.76 -0.91
CA SER A 33 23.89 -1.97 -0.43
C SER A 33 23.99 -2.06 1.09
N GLU A 34 23.09 -1.36 1.79
CA GLU A 34 23.08 -1.28 3.26
C GLU A 34 22.05 -2.22 3.89
N ASN A 35 21.29 -2.99 3.09
CA ASN A 35 20.12 -3.74 3.55
C ASN A 35 19.17 -2.86 4.39
N MET A 36 18.89 -1.65 3.91
CA MET A 36 18.14 -0.67 4.69
C MET A 36 16.96 -0.12 3.92
N ILE A 37 15.84 0.13 4.62
CA ILE A 37 14.73 0.94 4.13
C ILE A 37 14.71 2.23 4.94
N LEU A 38 14.86 3.35 4.25
CA LEU A 38 14.64 4.68 4.83
C LEU A 38 13.20 5.11 4.56
N ILE A 39 12.55 5.71 5.55
CA ILE A 39 11.23 6.32 5.42
C ILE A 39 11.31 7.76 5.92
N ASP A 40 10.69 8.67 5.17
CA ASP A 40 10.63 10.07 5.57
C ASP A 40 9.92 10.21 6.93
N GLU A 41 10.57 10.94 7.85
CA GLU A 41 10.11 11.04 9.23
C GLU A 41 8.84 11.89 9.38
N ASN A 42 8.56 12.77 8.42
CA ASN A 42 7.43 13.70 8.44
C ASN A 42 6.14 13.09 7.89
N LEU A 43 6.16 11.84 7.41
CA LEU A 43 4.96 11.15 6.95
C LEU A 43 4.00 10.87 8.12
N ASP A 44 2.72 11.14 7.86
CA ASP A 44 1.63 10.69 8.72
C ASP A 44 1.54 9.15 8.73
N ARG A 45 0.66 8.62 9.57
CA ARG A 45 0.56 7.17 9.78
C ARG A 45 0.13 6.41 8.50
N PRO A 46 -0.94 6.79 7.78
CA PRO A 46 -1.31 6.13 6.52
C PRO A 46 -0.20 6.15 5.48
N TRP A 47 0.45 7.31 5.27
CA TRP A 47 1.54 7.42 4.31
C TRP A 47 2.74 6.58 4.70
N ARG A 48 3.21 6.67 5.94
CA ARG A 48 4.36 5.88 6.42
C ARG A 48 4.12 4.37 6.27
N ARG A 49 2.89 3.92 6.56
CA ARG A 49 2.48 2.53 6.40
C ARG A 49 2.45 2.10 4.93
N ALA A 50 1.90 2.95 4.05
CA ALA A 50 1.86 2.67 2.63
C ALA A 50 3.26 2.64 2.00
N THR A 51 4.11 3.61 2.36
CA THR A 51 5.51 3.69 1.92
C THR A 51 6.27 2.44 2.32
N LEU A 52 6.22 2.00 3.59
CA LEU A 52 6.95 0.77 3.97
C LEU A 52 6.46 -0.46 3.19
N ALA A 53 5.15 -0.57 2.96
CA ALA A 53 4.62 -1.67 2.15
C ALA A 53 5.12 -1.62 0.69
N HIS A 54 5.31 -0.41 0.15
CA HIS A 54 5.85 -0.16 -1.18
C HIS A 54 7.34 -0.53 -1.26
N GLU A 55 8.17 -0.08 -0.32
CA GLU A 55 9.59 -0.45 -0.30
C GLU A 55 9.80 -1.96 -0.11
N LEU A 56 9.00 -2.61 0.75
CA LEU A 56 9.02 -4.07 0.88
C LEU A 56 8.59 -4.78 -0.42
N ALA A 57 7.72 -4.18 -1.21
CA ALA A 57 7.37 -4.72 -2.51
C ALA A 57 8.54 -4.64 -3.49
N HIS A 58 9.36 -3.58 -3.45
CA HIS A 58 10.61 -3.52 -4.22
C HIS A 58 11.58 -4.62 -3.83
N VAL A 59 11.77 -4.86 -2.53
CA VAL A 59 12.62 -5.96 -2.02
C VAL A 59 12.14 -7.30 -2.57
N ASP A 60 10.84 -7.59 -2.45
CA ASP A 60 10.27 -8.89 -2.84
C ASP A 60 10.28 -9.13 -4.35
N LEU A 61 10.15 -8.07 -5.14
CA LEU A 61 10.18 -8.14 -6.60
C LEU A 61 11.63 -8.07 -7.15
N GLY A 62 12.62 -7.86 -6.29
CA GLY A 62 14.03 -7.72 -6.69
C GLY A 62 14.29 -6.49 -7.54
N HIS A 63 13.51 -5.42 -7.35
CA HIS A 63 13.62 -4.19 -8.11
C HIS A 63 14.92 -3.44 -7.77
N VAL A 64 15.84 -3.30 -8.73
CA VAL A 64 17.09 -2.55 -8.52
C VAL A 64 16.92 -1.08 -8.87
N SER A 65 17.36 -0.16 -8.02
CA SER A 65 17.16 1.30 -8.16
C SER A 65 17.80 1.96 -9.39
N LEU A 66 18.52 1.20 -10.22
CA LEU A 66 19.22 1.70 -11.42
C LEU A 66 18.35 1.70 -12.69
N VAL A 67 17.04 1.42 -12.57
CA VAL A 67 16.17 1.36 -13.74
C VAL A 67 15.70 2.76 -14.13
N GLU A 68 16.17 3.28 -15.27
CA GLU A 68 15.70 4.58 -15.83
C GLU A 68 14.58 4.40 -16.88
N GLY A 69 13.81 5.47 -17.12
CA GLY A 69 12.88 5.56 -18.25
C GLY A 69 11.61 4.68 -18.14
N TYR A 70 11.20 4.05 -19.24
CA TYR A 70 9.96 3.24 -19.29
C TYR A 70 9.94 2.10 -18.27
N PHE A 71 11.10 1.47 -18.06
CA PHE A 71 11.24 0.37 -17.12
C PHE A 71 11.07 0.84 -15.66
N ALA A 72 11.48 2.07 -15.33
CA ALA A 72 11.26 2.68 -14.01
C ALA A 72 9.76 2.74 -13.68
N ARG A 73 8.95 3.27 -14.60
CA ARG A 73 7.49 3.39 -14.40
C ARG A 73 6.80 2.05 -14.23
N ARG A 74 7.31 1.00 -14.89
CA ARG A 74 6.77 -0.36 -14.74
C ARG A 74 7.10 -0.90 -13.35
N VAL A 75 8.35 -0.76 -12.92
CA VAL A 75 8.87 -1.18 -11.61
C VAL A 75 8.06 -0.53 -10.47
N GLU A 76 7.93 0.80 -10.49
CA GLU A 76 7.11 1.53 -9.50
C GLU A 76 5.66 1.04 -9.47
N ARG A 77 5.07 0.82 -10.64
CA ARG A 77 3.69 0.33 -10.75
C ARG A 77 3.53 -1.08 -10.19
N GLU A 78 4.50 -1.97 -10.41
CA GLU A 78 4.46 -3.33 -9.87
C GLU A 78 4.58 -3.32 -8.34
N ALA A 79 5.47 -2.49 -7.80
CA ALA A 79 5.62 -2.30 -6.36
C ALA A 79 4.34 -1.71 -5.73
N ASP A 80 3.81 -0.62 -6.28
CA ASP A 80 2.55 -0.01 -5.87
C ASP A 80 1.39 -1.02 -5.84
N MET A 81 1.28 -1.85 -6.89
CA MET A 81 0.22 -2.84 -7.00
C MET A 81 0.36 -3.96 -5.97
N LEU A 82 1.59 -4.40 -5.69
CA LEU A 82 1.83 -5.41 -4.66
C LEU A 82 1.57 -4.84 -3.25
N ALA A 83 2.03 -3.63 -2.97
CA ALA A 83 1.76 -2.94 -1.72
C ALA A 83 0.25 -2.76 -1.48
N ALA A 84 -0.48 -2.25 -2.48
CA ALA A 84 -1.92 -2.07 -2.41
C ALA A 84 -2.65 -3.41 -2.18
N ARG A 85 -2.25 -4.49 -2.84
CA ARG A 85 -2.83 -5.83 -2.61
C ARG A 85 -2.58 -6.36 -1.20
N ARG A 86 -1.43 -6.06 -0.59
CA ARG A 86 -1.12 -6.49 0.78
C ARG A 86 -1.89 -5.69 1.82
N LEU A 87 -1.86 -4.36 1.70
CA LEU A 87 -2.58 -3.45 2.59
C LEU A 87 -4.10 -3.68 2.52
N LEU A 88 -4.62 -3.90 1.33
CA LEU A 88 -6.05 -4.04 1.03
C LEU A 88 -6.35 -5.43 0.44
N GLY A 89 -5.84 -6.47 1.10
CA GLY A 89 -6.00 -7.86 0.66
C GLY A 89 -7.38 -8.44 0.92
N ASN A 90 -8.05 -7.99 1.98
CA ASN A 90 -9.37 -8.47 2.35
C ASN A 90 -10.48 -7.61 1.71
N VAL A 91 -11.11 -8.15 0.66
CA VAL A 91 -12.19 -7.47 -0.07
C VAL A 91 -13.41 -7.20 0.80
N ASP A 92 -13.73 -8.06 1.77
CA ASP A 92 -14.88 -7.85 2.64
C ASP A 92 -14.67 -6.63 3.55
N VAL A 93 -13.44 -6.42 4.03
CA VAL A 93 -13.08 -5.22 4.82
C VAL A 93 -13.20 -3.95 3.97
N ILE A 94 -12.79 -4.00 2.70
CA ILE A 94 -12.98 -2.87 1.77
C ILE A 94 -14.48 -2.62 1.56
N ALA A 95 -15.26 -3.67 1.32
CA ALA A 95 -16.70 -3.57 1.11
C ALA A 95 -17.42 -2.96 2.31
N ASP A 96 -17.04 -3.35 3.53
CA ASP A 96 -17.58 -2.80 4.77
C ASP A 96 -17.24 -1.32 4.93
N ALA A 97 -16.00 -0.91 4.65
CA ALA A 97 -15.61 0.49 4.70
C ALA A 97 -16.37 1.34 3.66
N VAL A 98 -16.50 0.86 2.42
CA VAL A 98 -17.25 1.57 1.36
C VAL A 98 -18.74 1.68 1.71
N ALA A 99 -19.32 0.65 2.34
CA ALA A 99 -20.72 0.69 2.76
C ALA A 99 -20.96 1.63 3.96
N ALA A 100 -19.97 1.80 4.84
CA ALA A 100 -20.03 2.76 5.95
C ALA A 100 -19.94 4.22 5.48
N TYR A 101 -19.23 4.47 4.36
CA TYR A 101 -19.00 5.82 3.81
C TYR A 101 -19.33 5.88 2.31
N PRO A 102 -20.60 5.67 1.91
CA PRO A 102 -20.97 5.58 0.51
C PRO A 102 -20.71 6.91 -0.23
N GLY A 103 -19.88 6.85 -1.28
CA GLY A 103 -19.52 8.02 -2.10
C GLY A 103 -18.39 8.87 -1.52
N ASP A 104 -17.89 8.59 -0.31
CA ASP A 104 -16.80 9.32 0.32
C ASP A 104 -15.51 8.49 0.35
N THR A 105 -14.78 8.51 -0.77
CA THR A 105 -13.52 7.76 -0.91
C THR A 105 -12.47 8.18 0.13
N ALA A 106 -12.48 9.43 0.61
CA ALA A 106 -11.52 9.90 1.59
C ALA A 106 -11.79 9.27 2.96
N ALA A 107 -13.05 9.26 3.40
CA ALA A 107 -13.45 8.59 4.64
C ALA A 107 -13.23 7.07 4.58
N VAL A 108 -13.46 6.44 3.41
CA VAL A 108 -13.12 5.01 3.21
C VAL A 108 -11.62 4.77 3.38
N ALA A 109 -10.78 5.62 2.79
CA ALA A 109 -9.33 5.47 2.87
C ALA A 109 -8.81 5.67 4.30
N ASP A 110 -9.35 6.66 5.02
CA ASP A 110 -9.05 6.91 6.44
C ASP A 110 -9.42 5.70 7.31
N GLN A 111 -10.64 5.17 7.14
CA GLN A 111 -11.11 3.96 7.85
C GLN A 111 -10.23 2.73 7.56
N LEU A 112 -9.67 2.63 6.34
CA LEU A 112 -8.79 1.54 5.93
C LEU A 112 -7.31 1.78 6.27
N ASP A 113 -6.98 2.93 6.88
CA ASP A 113 -5.62 3.33 7.26
C ASP A 113 -4.65 3.28 6.08
N VAL A 114 -5.07 3.88 4.96
CA VAL A 114 -4.28 4.00 3.73
C VAL A 114 -4.49 5.37 3.07
N PRO A 115 -3.51 5.88 2.31
CA PRO A 115 -3.73 7.02 1.43
C PRO A 115 -4.78 6.72 0.36
N VAL A 116 -5.54 7.75 -0.04
CA VAL A 116 -6.58 7.64 -1.08
C VAL A 116 -6.04 7.01 -2.38
N GLU A 117 -4.82 7.34 -2.78
CA GLU A 117 -4.21 6.80 -4.01
C GLU A 117 -4.00 5.28 -3.97
N VAL A 118 -3.73 4.71 -2.79
CA VAL A 118 -3.58 3.26 -2.61
C VAL A 118 -4.92 2.56 -2.77
N LEU A 119 -5.98 3.14 -2.18
CA LEU A 119 -7.35 2.64 -2.31
C LEU A 119 -7.82 2.68 -3.77
N VAL A 120 -7.68 3.82 -4.44
CA VAL A 120 -8.08 4.00 -5.85
C VAL A 120 -7.37 2.97 -6.72
N ARG A 121 -6.05 2.85 -6.59
CA ARG A 121 -5.26 1.89 -7.36
C ARG A 121 -5.68 0.44 -7.12
N ARG A 122 -5.99 0.08 -5.87
CA ARG A 122 -6.47 -1.26 -5.53
C ARG A 122 -7.81 -1.58 -6.20
N VAL A 123 -8.73 -0.62 -6.21
CA VAL A 123 -10.09 -0.78 -6.75
C VAL A 123 -10.08 -0.79 -8.28
N GLU A 124 -9.28 0.07 -8.93
CA GLU A 124 -9.15 0.12 -10.40
C GLU A 124 -8.74 -1.22 -11.02
N LYS A 125 -7.84 -1.94 -10.33
CA LYS A 125 -7.30 -3.24 -10.77
C LYS A 125 -7.96 -4.44 -10.09
N MET A 126 -9.02 -4.20 -9.35
CA MET A 126 -9.79 -5.25 -8.69
C MET A 126 -10.54 -6.09 -9.73
N HIS A 127 -10.58 -7.41 -9.53
CA HIS A 127 -11.32 -8.31 -10.40
C HIS A 127 -12.82 -7.95 -10.37
N PRO A 128 -13.56 -8.04 -11.50
CA PRO A 128 -15.00 -7.71 -11.54
C PRO A 128 -15.83 -8.38 -10.45
N ARG A 129 -15.54 -9.65 -10.13
CA ARG A 129 -16.20 -10.38 -9.04
C ARG A 129 -16.07 -9.69 -7.67
N ASP A 130 -14.91 -9.14 -7.37
CA ASP A 130 -14.65 -8.48 -6.09
C ASP A 130 -15.30 -7.10 -6.05
N ARG A 131 -15.34 -6.37 -7.19
CA ARG A 131 -16.10 -5.13 -7.31
C ARG A 131 -17.60 -5.34 -7.09
N ALA A 132 -18.16 -6.38 -7.69
CA ALA A 132 -19.56 -6.75 -7.48
C ALA A 132 -19.88 -7.07 -6.01
N LYS A 133 -18.93 -7.61 -5.23
CA LYS A 133 -19.11 -7.81 -3.78
C LYS A 133 -19.21 -6.49 -3.02
N ILE A 134 -18.39 -5.50 -3.39
CA ILE A 134 -18.42 -4.16 -2.79
C ILE A 134 -19.77 -3.50 -3.09
N GLU A 135 -20.17 -3.49 -4.36
CA GLU A 135 -21.46 -2.93 -4.80
C GLU A 135 -22.64 -3.58 -4.07
N ALA A 136 -22.65 -4.92 -3.99
CA ALA A 136 -23.70 -5.65 -3.29
C ALA A 136 -23.72 -5.36 -1.78
N ARG A 137 -22.56 -5.06 -1.16
CA ARG A 137 -22.51 -4.67 0.27
C ARG A 137 -23.14 -3.30 0.47
N VAL A 138 -22.80 -2.32 -0.36
CA VAL A 138 -23.37 -0.96 -0.31
C VAL A 138 -24.89 -0.99 -0.44
N LEU A 139 -25.41 -1.75 -1.41
CA LEU A 139 -26.85 -1.89 -1.61
C LEU A 139 -27.59 -2.48 -0.40
N ARG A 140 -26.95 -3.43 0.32
CA ARG A 140 -27.54 -4.02 1.54
C ARG A 140 -27.52 -3.10 2.75
N SER A 141 -26.55 -2.18 2.84
CA SER A 141 -26.46 -1.23 3.95
C SER A 141 -27.37 0.00 3.75
N ALA A 142 -27.88 0.20 2.54
CA ALA A 142 -28.75 1.33 2.19
C ALA A 142 -30.26 1.04 2.33
N GLY A 143 -30.65 -0.21 2.60
CA GLY A 143 -32.05 -0.63 2.81
C GLY A 143 -32.27 -1.14 4.23
#